data_AF-A0A520FBN0-F1
#
_entry.id   AF-A0A520FBN0-F1
#
_cell.length_a   1.000
_cell.length_b   1.000
_cell.length_c   1.000
_cell.angle_alpha   90.00
_cell.angle_beta   90.00
_cell.angle_gamma   90.00
#
_symmetry.space_group_name_H-M   'P 1'
#
loop_
_entity.id
_entity.type
_entity.pdbx_description
1 polymer ?
#
loop_
_entity_poly.entity_id
_entity_poly.type
_entity_poly.pdbx_seq_one_letter_code
_entity_poly.pdbx_strand_id
1 'polypeptide(L)'
;MSIVSESTTPQKVELTDEEIFAGHIGGKLSVETTTALDTQRALSIAYTPGVAQVSRAIHADETLADRYTWTSRLVVVVSDGSAVLGLGDIGPRASLPV
;
A
#
# COMPACT_ATOMS: atom_id res chain seq x y z
N MET A 1 19.59 -45.11 -18.40
CA MET A 1 18.29 -44.53 -18.82
C MET A 1 18.31 -43.07 -18.37
N SER A 2 18.81 -42.18 -19.25
CA SER A 2 18.98 -40.75 -18.93
C SER A 2 17.65 -40.04 -18.97
N ILE A 3 17.25 -39.47 -17.84
CA ILE A 3 16.24 -38.42 -17.78
C ILE A 3 16.94 -37.09 -18.10
N VAL A 4 16.79 -36.62 -19.33
CA VAL A 4 17.24 -35.29 -19.72
C VAL A 4 16.13 -34.33 -19.31
N SER A 5 16.39 -33.50 -18.30
CA SER A 5 15.51 -32.42 -17.87
C SER A 5 15.59 -31.29 -18.89
N GLU A 6 14.56 -31.11 -19.72
CA GLU A 6 14.42 -29.93 -20.57
C GLU A 6 14.29 -28.68 -19.68
N SER A 7 15.25 -27.78 -19.80
CA SER A 7 15.18 -26.45 -19.23
C SER A 7 14.23 -25.59 -20.09
N THR A 8 13.01 -25.38 -19.62
CA THR A 8 12.10 -24.39 -20.23
C THR A 8 12.67 -22.99 -20.00
N THR A 9 13.26 -22.39 -21.05
CA THR A 9 13.62 -20.98 -21.05
C THR A 9 12.33 -20.15 -20.85
N PRO A 10 12.28 -19.21 -19.90
CA PRO A 10 11.10 -18.38 -19.71
C PRO A 10 10.82 -17.61 -21.00
N GLN A 11 9.64 -17.84 -21.58
CA GLN A 11 9.18 -17.17 -22.79
C GLN A 11 9.05 -15.67 -22.50
N LYS A 12 9.72 -14.84 -23.29
CA LYS A 12 9.69 -13.39 -23.12
C LYS A 12 8.27 -12.90 -23.41
N VAL A 13 7.60 -12.37 -22.40
CA VAL A 13 6.30 -11.72 -22.56
C VAL A 13 6.52 -10.40 -23.31
N GLU A 14 5.91 -10.25 -24.49
CA GLU A 14 5.84 -8.96 -25.17
C GLU A 14 4.77 -8.10 -24.49
N LEU A 15 5.12 -6.87 -24.12
CA LEU A 15 4.23 -5.92 -23.46
C LEU A 15 3.97 -4.76 -24.42
N THR A 16 2.71 -4.39 -24.63
CA THR A 16 2.36 -3.21 -25.44
C THR A 16 2.23 -1.96 -24.58
N ASP A 17 2.46 -0.79 -25.18
CA ASP A 17 2.24 0.49 -24.50
C ASP A 17 0.80 0.62 -24.01
N GLU A 18 -0.17 0.21 -24.83
CA GLU A 18 -1.60 0.26 -24.48
C GLU A 18 -1.90 -0.52 -23.19
N GLU A 19 -1.39 -1.76 -23.07
CA GLU A 19 -1.56 -2.57 -21.85
C GLU A 19 -0.87 -1.93 -20.64
N ILE A 20 0.33 -1.40 -20.81
CA ILE A 20 1.10 -0.75 -19.74
C ILE A 20 0.33 0.47 -19.22
N PHE A 21 -0.13 1.36 -20.09
CA PHE A 21 -0.86 2.56 -19.70
C PHE A 21 -2.25 2.22 -19.14
N ALA A 22 -2.97 1.27 -19.74
CA ALA A 22 -4.26 0.81 -19.24
C ALA A 22 -4.16 0.27 -17.81
N GLY A 23 -3.11 -0.53 -17.51
CA GLY A 23 -2.86 -1.07 -16.17
C GLY A 23 -2.54 -0.02 -15.09
N HIS A 24 -2.26 1.23 -15.47
CA HIS A 24 -1.98 2.33 -14.55
C HIS A 24 -3.14 3.33 -14.39
N ILE A 25 -4.26 3.16 -15.11
CA ILE A 25 -5.44 4.02 -14.97
C ILE A 25 -5.99 3.88 -13.55
N GLY A 26 -6.06 5.00 -12.82
CA GLY A 26 -6.51 5.03 -11.42
C GLY A 26 -5.42 4.75 -10.38
N GLY A 27 -4.20 4.42 -10.81
CA GLY A 27 -3.11 4.07 -9.90
C GLY A 27 -3.23 2.65 -9.35
N LYS A 28 -2.30 2.28 -8.46
CA LYS A 28 -2.13 0.91 -7.95
C LYS A 28 -2.42 0.74 -6.46
N LEU A 29 -2.76 1.83 -5.77
CA LEU A 29 -3.00 1.84 -4.33
C LEU A 29 -4.50 1.94 -4.05
N SER A 30 -4.96 1.15 -3.09
CA SER A 30 -6.28 1.27 -2.47
C SER A 30 -6.16 1.39 -0.95
N VAL A 31 -7.20 1.91 -0.30
CA VAL A 31 -7.32 1.93 1.16
C VAL A 31 -8.66 1.32 1.52
N GLU A 32 -8.65 0.32 2.39
CA GLU A 32 -9.83 -0.43 2.79
C GLU A 32 -9.91 -0.53 4.32
N THR A 33 -11.13 -0.71 4.82
CA THR A 33 -11.38 -0.88 6.26
C THR A 33 -10.96 -2.27 6.70
N THR A 34 -10.29 -2.38 7.85
CA THR A 34 -9.90 -3.68 8.42
C THR A 34 -11.04 -4.37 9.20
N THR A 35 -12.20 -3.73 9.31
CA THR A 35 -13.36 -4.24 10.06
C THR A 35 -14.64 -3.73 9.42
N ALA A 36 -15.72 -4.52 9.48
CA ALA A 36 -17.02 -4.14 8.93
C ALA A 36 -17.61 -2.91 9.66
N LEU A 37 -18.19 -1.99 8.89
CA LEU A 37 -18.84 -0.75 9.35
C LEU A 37 -20.29 -0.68 8.86
N ASP A 38 -20.99 -1.81 8.89
CA ASP A 38 -22.32 -2.04 8.32
C ASP A 38 -23.48 -1.70 9.29
N THR A 39 -23.17 -1.41 10.55
CA THR A 39 -24.18 -1.07 11.57
C THR A 39 -23.86 0.25 12.24
N GLN A 40 -24.91 0.93 12.75
CA GLN A 40 -24.75 2.12 13.58
C GLN A 40 -23.84 1.85 14.79
N ARG A 41 -23.96 0.68 15.40
CA ARG A 41 -23.11 0.27 16.52
C ARG A 41 -21.64 0.16 16.09
N ALA A 42 -21.35 -0.47 14.96
CA ALA A 42 -19.99 -0.57 14.44
C ALA A 42 -19.39 0.82 14.17
N LEU A 43 -20.17 1.72 13.56
CA LEU A 43 -19.76 3.11 13.33
C LEU A 43 -19.51 3.87 14.65
N SER A 44 -20.37 3.71 15.65
CA SER A 44 -20.19 4.34 16.96
C SER A 44 -18.96 3.84 17.72
N ILE A 45 -18.51 2.61 17.47
CA ILE A 45 -17.27 2.06 18.05
C ILE A 45 -16.05 2.62 17.30
N ALA A 46 -16.06 2.54 15.97
CA ALA A 46 -14.93 2.94 15.12
C ALA A 46 -14.73 4.47 15.07
N TYR A 47 -15.81 5.22 15.28
CA TYR A 47 -15.82 6.68 15.24
C TYR A 47 -16.45 7.23 16.52
N THR A 48 -17.11 8.38 16.46
CA THR A 48 -17.76 9.00 17.61
C THR A 48 -18.95 8.17 18.12
N PRO A 49 -19.07 7.94 19.44
CA PRO A 49 -18.20 8.40 20.52
C PRO A 49 -17.01 7.48 20.88
N GLY A 50 -16.94 6.25 20.36
CA GLY A 50 -15.98 5.22 20.76
C GLY A 50 -14.51 5.60 20.54
N VAL A 51 -14.16 6.18 19.40
CA VAL A 51 -12.78 6.57 19.05
C VAL A 51 -12.15 7.51 20.09
N ALA A 52 -12.97 8.36 20.74
CA ALA A 52 -12.49 9.30 21.74
C ALA A 52 -11.89 8.60 22.97
N GLN A 53 -12.36 7.39 23.30
CA GLN A 53 -11.76 6.60 24.37
C GLN A 53 -10.35 6.12 24.01
N VAL A 54 -10.14 5.69 22.75
CA VAL A 54 -8.83 5.28 22.25
C VAL A 54 -7.87 6.47 22.24
N SER A 55 -8.31 7.64 21.75
CA SER A 55 -7.47 8.85 21.75
C SER A 55 -7.05 9.27 23.17
N ARG A 56 -7.96 9.22 24.15
CA ARG A 56 -7.63 9.52 25.56
C ARG A 56 -6.68 8.50 26.17
N ALA A 57 -6.82 7.22 25.83
CA ALA A 57 -5.91 6.17 26.29
C ALA A 57 -4.49 6.40 25.75
N ILE A 58 -4.35 6.69 24.46
CA ILE A 58 -3.05 7.00 23.84
C ILE A 58 -2.45 8.29 24.41
N HIS A 59 -3.27 9.30 24.70
CA HIS A 59 -2.79 10.52 25.37
C HIS A 59 -2.22 10.25 26.76
N ALA A 60 -2.81 9.31 27.52
CA ALA A 60 -2.31 8.93 28.83
C ALA A 60 -1.09 8.00 28.76
N ASP A 61 -0.99 7.17 27.72
CA ASP A 61 0.11 6.25 27.46
C ASP A 61 0.37 6.12 25.95
N GLU A 62 1.40 6.81 25.46
CA GLU A 62 1.74 6.85 24.02
C GLU A 62 2.14 5.49 23.45
N THR A 63 2.59 4.55 24.30
CA THR A 63 2.97 3.20 23.85
C THR A 63 1.79 2.41 23.29
N LEU A 64 0.56 2.83 23.63
CA LEU A 64 -0.67 2.23 23.13
C LEU A 64 -0.93 2.56 21.64
N ALA A 65 -0.22 3.54 21.05
CA ALA A 65 -0.35 3.87 19.64
C ALA A 65 -0.05 2.66 18.74
N ASP A 66 1.00 1.89 19.04
CA ASP A 66 1.40 0.72 18.26
C ASP A 66 0.37 -0.40 18.27
N ARG A 67 -0.43 -0.48 19.34
CA ARG A 67 -1.47 -1.49 19.52
C ARG A 67 -2.79 -1.09 18.88
N TYR A 68 -3.21 0.16 19.05
CA TYR A 68 -4.56 0.62 18.68
C TYR A 68 -4.61 1.44 17.40
N THR A 69 -3.48 1.57 16.70
CA THR A 69 -3.42 2.24 15.40
C THR A 69 -2.68 1.36 14.38
N TRP A 70 -2.57 1.87 13.16
CA TRP A 70 -1.86 1.22 12.07
C TRP A 70 -0.33 1.40 12.12
N THR A 71 0.20 2.17 13.08
CA THR A 71 1.63 2.59 13.09
C THR A 71 2.60 1.42 13.05
N SER A 72 2.34 0.35 13.81
CA SER A 72 3.21 -0.83 13.90
C SER A 72 3.37 -1.62 12.60
N ARG A 73 2.50 -1.37 11.60
CA ARG A 73 2.51 -2.06 10.30
C ARG A 73 2.58 -1.12 9.10
N LEU A 74 2.72 0.19 9.30
CA LEU A 74 2.78 1.19 8.23
C LEU A 74 4.23 1.50 7.88
N VAL A 75 4.58 1.37 6.59
CA VAL A 75 5.84 1.87 6.02
C VAL A 75 5.50 2.98 5.04
N VAL A 76 6.13 4.13 5.20
CA VAL A 76 5.95 5.26 4.28
C VAL A 76 7.09 5.27 3.27
N VAL A 77 6.76 5.19 1.99
CA VAL A 77 7.71 5.35 0.89
C VAL A 77 7.77 6.83 0.51
N VAL A 78 8.89 7.49 0.80
CA VAL A 78 9.10 8.93 0.54
C VAL A 78 10.24 9.08 -0.47
N SER A 79 9.99 9.85 -1.53
CA SER A 79 10.99 10.20 -2.54
C SER A 79 10.66 11.58 -3.11
N ASP A 80 11.69 12.36 -3.44
CA ASP A 80 11.56 13.62 -4.18
C ASP A 80 11.62 13.43 -5.71
N GLY A 81 11.89 12.19 -6.17
CA GLY A 81 11.99 11.86 -7.59
C GLY A 81 13.29 12.26 -8.28
N SER A 82 14.33 12.63 -7.52
CA SER A 82 15.64 13.03 -8.06
C SER A 82 16.48 11.87 -8.62
N ALA A 83 16.16 10.62 -8.24
CA ALA A 83 16.86 9.42 -8.69
C ALA A 83 15.88 8.25 -8.88
N VAL A 84 15.11 8.26 -9.98
CA VAL A 84 14.11 7.22 -10.27
C VAL A 84 14.69 6.18 -11.22
N LEU A 85 14.96 4.97 -10.73
CA LEU A 85 15.49 3.86 -11.54
C LEU A 85 16.72 4.31 -12.36
N GLY A 86 16.73 4.05 -13.67
CA GLY A 86 17.72 4.59 -14.61
C GLY A 86 17.28 5.90 -15.30
N LEU A 87 16.17 6.50 -14.89
CA LEU A 87 15.58 7.69 -15.50
C LEU A 87 16.18 9.00 -14.96
N GLY A 88 16.85 8.94 -13.80
CA GLY A 88 17.45 10.10 -13.16
C GLY A 88 16.42 10.99 -12.47
N ASP A 89 16.65 12.31 -12.52
CA ASP A 89 15.76 13.32 -11.94
C ASP A 89 14.58 13.58 -12.89
N ILE A 90 13.44 12.98 -12.57
CA ILE A 90 12.17 13.19 -13.28
C ILE A 90 11.13 13.92 -12.41
N GLY A 91 11.55 14.32 -11.20
CA GLY A 91 10.73 15.01 -10.23
C GLY A 91 9.65 14.13 -9.56
N PRO A 92 8.96 14.68 -8.54
CA PRO A 92 8.13 13.92 -7.62
C PRO A 92 6.83 13.40 -8.22
N ARG A 93 6.34 13.97 -9.32
CA ARG A 93 5.10 13.52 -9.97
C ARG A 93 5.33 12.35 -10.91
N ALA A 94 6.45 12.36 -11.63
CA ALA A 94 6.79 11.29 -12.57
C ALA A 94 7.31 10.04 -11.85
N SER A 95 7.73 10.17 -10.58
CA SER A 95 8.13 9.05 -9.74
C SER A 95 6.95 8.26 -9.14
N LEU A 96 5.73 8.81 -9.07
CA LEU A 96 4.59 8.18 -8.39
C LEU A 96 4.21 6.77 -8.88
N PRO A 97 4.37 6.39 -10.16
CA PRO A 97 4.12 5.03 -10.60
C PRO A 97 5.15 4.02 -10.10
N VAL A 98 6.30 4.44 -9.61
CA VAL A 98 7.37 3.58 -9.08
C VAL A 98 7.09 3.24 -7.63
#